data_AF-A0A4V1AEA5-F1
#
_entry.id   AF-A0A4V1AEA5-F1
#
_cell.length_a   1.000
_cell.length_b   1.000
_cell.length_c   1.000
_cell.angle_alpha   90.00
_cell.angle_beta   90.00
_cell.angle_gamma   90.00
#
_symmetry.space_group_name_H-M   'P 1'
#
loop_
_entity.id
_entity.type
_entity.pdbx_description
1 polymer ?
#
loop_
_entity_poly.entity_id
_entity_poly.type
_entity_poly.pdbx_seq_one_letter_code
_entity_poly.pdbx_strand_id
1 'polypeptide(L)'
;MLTDLPLEIQVRLLKLVPGSLLKYTNAHFYLLYNDLFFDKLVRTFGDDAIVILAKVYPWLRTYIMSLDLFRLETRQVICSRRKLKDFAVDKSAMLPDDITQAQYIGDLWKYVYSLFKNKRMFAEYSDYKIDEPTNYVYNHYVEINRTYLLLYCKTAWLAPGRYNLNIGLVVKHGSGLGTTKFEIKYRNAEGVDTELTFYPPTNIKDILPKNQFCFLKIAEFEIPPMPQEEVLGSTSHHHHHLYKIQLTMEEIGLYLKSGFSIFFIDISLPSMIFNDYDLLYYSCQETNYKYFINLPLKNLYKALNHVQNGGDDGYDSILPYGQGDPNEIAADYAQDYDFDCHMKFASSDEQLLAYAEFFFKNAFNKRNFKFNTVYQRRQFVNKFGEFDRKDGEDEVHNICMYDREGLKWRIPILGEL
;
A
#
# COMPACT_ATOMS: atom_id res chain seq x y z
N MET A 1 -14.26 29.25 -20.45
CA MET A 1 -14.17 28.47 -21.71
C MET A 1 -14.32 26.96 -21.49
N LEU A 2 -13.49 26.31 -20.67
CA LEU A 2 -13.66 24.86 -20.37
C LEU A 2 -14.79 24.57 -19.37
N THR A 3 -15.07 25.49 -18.45
CA THR A 3 -16.19 25.42 -17.48
C THR A 3 -17.55 25.58 -18.12
N ASP A 4 -17.60 26.13 -19.33
CA ASP A 4 -18.84 26.47 -20.04
C ASP A 4 -19.31 25.31 -20.93
N LEU A 5 -18.49 24.26 -21.05
CA LEU A 5 -18.84 23.02 -21.73
C LEU A 5 -19.85 22.22 -20.89
N PRO A 6 -20.72 21.41 -21.50
CA PRO A 6 -21.55 20.44 -20.77
C PRO A 6 -20.73 19.53 -19.86
N LEU A 7 -21.30 19.14 -18.72
CA LEU A 7 -20.64 18.32 -17.70
C LEU A 7 -20.10 17.00 -18.28
N GLU A 8 -20.83 16.41 -19.22
CA GLU A 8 -20.47 15.16 -19.89
C GLU A 8 -19.17 15.31 -20.67
N ILE A 9 -18.97 16.46 -21.32
CA ILE A 9 -17.74 16.77 -22.06
C ILE A 9 -16.60 16.99 -21.07
N GLN A 10 -16.84 17.74 -19.98
CA GLN A 10 -15.84 17.97 -18.94
C GLN A 10 -15.36 16.64 -18.31
N VAL A 11 -16.29 15.74 -17.98
CA VAL A 11 -16.01 14.40 -17.46
C VAL A 11 -15.24 13.57 -18.48
N ARG A 12 -15.63 13.61 -19.75
CA ARG A 12 -14.94 12.86 -20.82
C ARG A 12 -13.50 13.35 -21.01
N LEU A 13 -13.26 14.66 -20.94
CA LEU A 13 -11.91 15.23 -21.00
C LEU A 13 -11.02 14.73 -19.85
N LEU A 14 -11.55 14.72 -18.63
CA LEU A 14 -10.82 14.20 -17.46
C LEU A 14 -10.55 12.70 -17.57
N LYS A 15 -11.47 11.91 -18.14
CA LYS A 15 -11.28 10.47 -18.36
C LYS A 15 -10.24 10.16 -19.44
N LEU A 16 -10.19 10.96 -20.51
CA LEU A 16 -9.23 10.78 -21.61
C LEU A 16 -7.80 11.16 -21.21
N VAL A 17 -7.64 12.17 -20.34
CA VAL A 17 -6.33 12.63 -19.88
C VAL A 17 -6.32 12.76 -18.35
N PRO A 18 -6.28 11.63 -17.61
CA PRO A 18 -6.32 11.62 -16.14
C PRO A 18 -5.10 12.31 -15.49
N GLY A 19 -3.95 12.29 -16.16
CA GLY A 19 -2.74 13.02 -15.79
C GLY A 19 -2.79 14.53 -16.07
N SER A 20 -3.89 15.06 -16.64
CA SER A 20 -3.97 16.48 -16.97
C SER A 20 -3.88 17.37 -15.72
N LEU A 21 -3.30 18.56 -15.91
CA LEU A 21 -3.25 19.60 -14.88
C LEU A 21 -4.62 20.28 -14.65
N LEU A 22 -5.67 19.87 -15.37
CA LEU A 22 -7.00 20.46 -15.30
C LEU A 22 -7.57 20.43 -13.88
N LYS A 23 -7.29 19.35 -13.13
CA LYS A 23 -7.66 19.19 -11.72
C LYS A 23 -7.07 20.24 -10.78
N TYR A 24 -6.00 20.93 -11.19
CA TYR A 24 -5.34 21.98 -10.40
C TYR A 24 -5.74 23.40 -10.83
N THR A 25 -6.56 23.54 -11.88
CA THR A 25 -6.91 24.86 -12.42
C THR A 25 -7.97 25.58 -11.59
N ASN A 26 -8.97 24.84 -11.10
CA ASN A 26 -9.99 25.38 -10.23
C ASN A 26 -10.59 24.27 -9.35
N ALA A 27 -11.30 24.67 -8.31
CA ALA A 27 -11.89 23.73 -7.38
C ALA A 27 -13.14 22.99 -7.93
N HIS A 28 -13.71 23.40 -9.07
CA HIS A 28 -14.76 22.64 -9.75
C HIS A 28 -14.20 21.36 -10.38
N PHE A 29 -13.14 21.47 -11.17
CA PHE A 29 -12.45 20.32 -11.75
C PHE A 29 -11.81 19.42 -10.68
N TYR A 30 -11.36 20.00 -9.57
CA TYR A 30 -10.88 19.21 -8.43
C TYR A 30 -11.98 18.33 -7.81
N LEU A 31 -13.20 18.87 -7.64
CA LEU A 31 -14.37 18.12 -7.16
C LEU A 31 -14.77 17.02 -8.15
N LEU A 32 -14.88 17.35 -9.44
CA LEU A 32 -15.18 16.36 -10.47
C LEU A 32 -14.16 15.25 -10.51
N TYR A 33 -12.88 15.59 -10.37
CA TYR A 33 -11.81 14.61 -10.32
C TYR A 33 -11.96 13.66 -9.11
N ASN A 34 -12.34 14.18 -7.93
CA ASN A 34 -12.64 13.35 -6.76
C ASN A 34 -13.82 12.39 -7.02
N ASP A 35 -14.91 12.86 -7.63
CA ASP A 35 -16.08 12.02 -7.95
C ASP A 35 -15.75 10.91 -8.95
N LEU A 36 -14.88 11.19 -9.91
CA LEU A 36 -14.42 10.16 -10.84
C LEU A 36 -13.73 9.00 -10.15
N PHE A 37 -13.10 9.21 -8.98
CA PHE A 37 -12.52 8.11 -8.19
C PHE A 37 -13.57 7.32 -7.42
N PHE A 38 -14.66 7.95 -6.98
CA PHE A 38 -15.79 7.22 -6.41
C PHE A 38 -16.41 6.30 -7.48
N ASP A 39 -16.72 6.85 -8.64
CA ASP A 39 -17.16 6.12 -9.83
C ASP A 39 -16.21 4.95 -10.16
N LYS A 40 -14.91 5.21 -10.10
CA LYS A 40 -13.89 4.21 -10.41
C LYS A 40 -13.84 3.11 -9.35
N LEU A 41 -14.01 3.45 -8.07
CA LEU A 41 -14.08 2.49 -6.97
C LEU A 41 -15.26 1.54 -7.16
N VAL A 42 -16.47 2.07 -7.33
CA VAL A 42 -17.68 1.26 -7.51
C VAL A 42 -17.58 0.39 -8.77
N ARG A 43 -17.11 0.94 -9.90
CA ARG A 43 -16.91 0.14 -11.13
C ARG A 43 -15.90 -0.99 -10.97
N THR A 44 -14.89 -0.83 -10.11
CA THR A 44 -13.80 -1.80 -9.97
C THR A 44 -14.09 -2.86 -8.91
N PHE A 45 -14.70 -2.46 -7.79
CA PHE A 45 -14.87 -3.30 -6.61
C PHE A 45 -16.35 -3.63 -6.30
N GLY A 46 -17.30 -3.07 -7.06
CA GLY A 46 -18.73 -3.23 -6.83
C GLY A 46 -19.27 -2.35 -5.69
N ASP A 47 -20.57 -2.45 -5.46
CA ASP A 47 -21.27 -1.71 -4.38
C ASP A 47 -20.86 -2.20 -2.98
N ASP A 48 -20.39 -3.45 -2.87
CA ASP A 48 -19.86 -4.02 -1.63
C ASP A 48 -18.70 -3.21 -1.04
N ALA A 49 -17.95 -2.50 -1.89
CA ALA A 49 -16.90 -1.60 -1.44
C ALA A 49 -17.43 -0.54 -0.47
N ILE A 50 -18.65 -0.04 -0.68
CA ILE A 50 -19.28 0.96 0.19
C ILE A 50 -19.61 0.35 1.55
N VAL A 51 -20.13 -0.88 1.57
CA VAL A 51 -20.43 -1.62 2.80
C VAL A 51 -19.15 -1.89 3.60
N ILE A 52 -18.08 -2.30 2.92
CA ILE A 52 -16.77 -2.54 3.55
C ILE A 52 -16.22 -1.24 4.13
N LEU A 53 -16.30 -0.14 3.38
CA LEU A 53 -15.85 1.18 3.85
C LEU A 53 -16.57 1.61 5.12
N ALA A 54 -17.88 1.32 5.25
CA ALA A 54 -18.63 1.62 6.46
C ALA A 54 -18.13 0.86 7.67
N LYS A 55 -17.79 -0.43 7.50
CA LYS A 55 -17.20 -1.24 8.56
C LYS A 55 -15.81 -0.75 8.97
N VAL A 56 -14.95 -0.40 8.02
CA VAL A 56 -13.56 0.01 8.29
C VAL A 56 -13.39 1.51 8.53
N TYR A 57 -14.48 2.28 8.56
CA TYR A 57 -14.45 3.75 8.70
C TYR A 57 -13.58 4.25 9.86
N PRO A 58 -13.62 3.69 11.08
CA PRO A 58 -12.80 4.19 12.19
C PRO A 58 -11.30 4.20 11.87
N TRP A 59 -10.76 3.08 11.35
CA TRP A 59 -9.35 2.98 10.98
C TRP A 59 -9.01 3.80 9.74
N LEU A 60 -9.94 3.88 8.78
CA LEU A 60 -9.76 4.69 7.59
C LEU A 60 -9.68 6.18 7.96
N ARG A 61 -10.59 6.66 8.81
CA ARG A 61 -10.56 8.03 9.36
C ARG A 61 -9.22 8.32 10.02
N THR A 62 -8.76 7.48 10.95
CA THR A 62 -7.48 7.65 11.66
C THR A 62 -6.32 7.76 10.67
N TYR A 63 -6.23 6.83 9.71
CA TYR A 63 -5.18 6.88 8.70
C TYR A 63 -5.24 8.14 7.86
N ILE A 64 -6.43 8.50 7.36
CA ILE A 64 -6.64 9.67 6.53
C ILE A 64 -6.33 10.96 7.29
N MET A 65 -6.70 11.06 8.56
CA MET A 65 -6.37 12.19 9.41
C MET A 65 -4.85 12.35 9.58
N SER A 66 -4.09 11.25 9.69
CA SER A 66 -2.63 11.32 9.74
C SER A 66 -2.00 11.99 8.51
N LEU A 67 -2.67 11.93 7.35
CA LEU A 67 -2.19 12.55 6.12
C LEU A 67 -2.53 14.05 6.04
N ASP A 68 -3.33 14.61 6.95
CA ASP A 68 -3.70 16.03 6.95
C ASP A 68 -2.49 16.96 7.06
N LEU A 69 -1.36 16.47 7.59
CA LEU A 69 -0.09 17.18 7.68
C LEU A 69 0.34 17.89 6.38
N PHE A 70 -0.01 17.36 5.22
CA PHE A 70 0.35 17.91 3.91
C PHE A 70 -0.86 18.15 2.99
N ARG A 71 -2.08 17.80 3.40
CA ARG A 71 -3.27 17.89 2.52
C ARG A 71 -4.48 18.55 3.13
N LEU A 72 -4.40 19.00 4.39
CA LEU A 72 -5.52 19.59 5.13
C LEU A 72 -6.28 20.63 4.29
N GLU A 73 -5.56 21.56 3.66
CA GLU A 73 -6.15 22.61 2.83
C GLU A 73 -6.99 22.05 1.68
N THR A 74 -6.43 21.11 0.92
CA THR A 74 -7.12 20.49 -0.23
C THR A 74 -8.38 19.74 0.20
N ARG A 75 -8.34 19.08 1.35
CA ARG A 75 -9.47 18.34 1.94
C ARG A 75 -10.56 19.31 2.40
N GLN A 76 -10.18 20.39 3.08
CA GLN A 76 -11.11 21.41 3.56
C GLN A 76 -11.87 22.10 2.42
N VAL A 77 -11.26 22.27 1.24
CA VAL A 77 -11.96 22.80 0.05
C VAL A 77 -13.14 21.91 -0.36
N ILE A 78 -12.96 20.58 -0.36
CA ILE A 78 -14.05 19.65 -0.70
C ILE A 78 -15.07 19.57 0.45
N CYS A 79 -14.57 19.39 1.68
CA CYS A 79 -15.40 19.25 2.87
C CYS A 79 -16.35 20.46 3.06
N SER A 80 -15.83 21.69 2.95
CA SER A 80 -16.62 22.92 3.09
C SER A 80 -17.68 23.08 2.00
N ARG A 81 -17.33 22.76 0.74
CA ARG A 81 -18.26 22.86 -0.40
C ARG A 81 -19.37 21.82 -0.35
N ARG A 82 -19.07 20.61 0.11
CA ARG A 82 -20.03 19.51 0.22
C ARG A 82 -20.76 19.45 1.56
N LYS A 83 -20.32 20.23 2.55
CA LYS A 83 -20.83 20.21 3.92
C LYS A 83 -20.79 18.78 4.51
N LEU A 84 -19.65 18.11 4.33
CA LEU A 84 -19.43 16.76 4.86
C LEU A 84 -19.44 16.78 6.40
N LYS A 85 -19.86 15.67 7.00
CA LYS A 85 -19.97 15.53 8.46
C LYS A 85 -18.91 14.56 8.98
N ASP A 86 -18.36 14.84 10.16
CA ASP A 86 -17.49 13.89 10.87
C ASP A 86 -18.34 12.99 11.78
N PHE A 87 -18.56 11.76 11.34
CA PHE A 87 -19.39 10.78 12.06
C PHE A 87 -18.70 10.16 13.28
N ALA A 88 -17.41 10.43 13.53
CA ALA A 88 -16.73 9.88 14.72
C ALA A 88 -17.26 10.43 16.04
N VAL A 89 -17.91 11.61 16.01
CA VAL A 89 -18.48 12.25 17.19
C VAL A 89 -19.76 11.56 17.67
N ASP A 90 -20.51 10.95 16.74
CA ASP A 90 -21.89 10.50 17.00
C ASP A 90 -21.99 9.07 17.56
N LYS A 91 -20.87 8.31 17.65
CA LYS A 91 -20.77 6.92 18.17
C LYS A 91 -21.75 5.89 17.55
N SER A 92 -22.59 6.27 16.60
CA SER A 92 -23.47 5.38 15.87
C SER A 92 -22.69 4.62 14.81
N ALA A 93 -22.98 3.32 14.66
CA ALA A 93 -22.46 2.54 13.54
C ALA A 93 -22.79 3.25 12.22
N MET A 94 -21.77 3.42 11.40
CA MET A 94 -21.90 4.16 10.15
C MET A 94 -22.70 3.33 9.14
N LEU A 95 -23.77 3.90 8.59
CA LEU A 95 -24.52 3.24 7.53
C LEU A 95 -23.81 3.41 6.18
N PRO A 96 -23.92 2.42 5.26
CA PRO A 96 -23.31 2.52 3.93
C PRO A 96 -23.70 3.78 3.16
N ASP A 97 -24.94 4.24 3.28
CA ASP A 97 -25.44 5.42 2.58
C ASP A 97 -24.75 6.72 3.04
N ASP A 98 -24.31 6.78 4.29
CA ASP A 98 -23.67 7.94 4.89
C ASP A 98 -22.19 8.09 4.50
N ILE A 99 -21.58 7.05 3.91
CA ILE A 99 -20.17 7.02 3.50
C ILE A 99 -19.81 8.15 2.54
N THR A 100 -20.73 8.46 1.64
CA THR A 100 -20.53 9.52 0.65
C THR A 100 -20.55 10.92 1.26
N GLN A 101 -21.17 11.08 2.43
CA GLN A 101 -21.30 12.34 3.16
C GLN A 101 -20.30 12.47 4.31
N ALA A 102 -19.50 11.43 4.56
CA ALA A 102 -18.51 11.44 5.61
C ALA A 102 -17.26 12.20 5.24
N GLN A 103 -16.83 13.07 6.15
CA GLN A 103 -15.49 13.61 6.16
C GLN A 103 -14.48 12.45 6.19
N TYR A 104 -13.30 12.65 5.62
CA TYR A 104 -12.22 11.66 5.55
C TYR A 104 -12.44 10.50 4.55
N ILE A 105 -13.64 10.34 3.98
CA ILE A 105 -13.91 9.48 2.82
C ILE A 105 -14.38 10.31 1.63
N GLY A 106 -15.51 11.00 1.77
CA GLY A 106 -16.18 11.71 0.68
C GLY A 106 -15.37 12.86 0.09
N ASP A 107 -14.37 13.34 0.82
CA ASP A 107 -13.40 14.35 0.38
C ASP A 107 -12.14 13.74 -0.28
N LEU A 108 -11.98 12.41 -0.28
CA LEU A 108 -10.69 11.77 -0.57
C LEU A 108 -10.79 10.41 -1.30
N TRP A 109 -11.73 10.29 -2.23
CA TRP A 109 -11.96 9.06 -3.00
C TRP A 109 -10.73 8.53 -3.74
N LYS A 110 -9.83 9.41 -4.19
CA LYS A 110 -8.56 9.03 -4.82
C LYS A 110 -7.71 8.13 -3.90
N TYR A 111 -7.60 8.50 -2.63
CA TYR A 111 -6.79 7.76 -1.67
C TYR A 111 -7.48 6.45 -1.29
N VAL A 112 -8.80 6.49 -1.10
CA VAL A 112 -9.61 5.30 -0.84
C VAL A 112 -9.48 4.28 -1.96
N TYR A 113 -9.58 4.72 -3.22
CA TYR A 113 -9.35 3.86 -4.38
C TYR A 113 -7.93 3.26 -4.40
N SER A 114 -6.91 4.06 -4.10
CA SER A 114 -5.51 3.60 -4.01
C SER A 114 -5.32 2.55 -2.90
N LEU A 115 -5.96 2.72 -1.75
CA LEU A 115 -5.93 1.75 -0.63
C LEU A 115 -6.62 0.43 -0.97
N PHE A 116 -7.68 0.46 -1.78
CA PHE A 116 -8.34 -0.77 -2.23
C PHE A 116 -7.52 -1.48 -3.30
N LYS A 117 -6.91 -0.72 -4.21
CA LYS A 117 -6.18 -1.26 -5.36
C LYS A 117 -4.80 -1.80 -4.98
N ASN A 118 -4.09 -1.15 -4.06
CA ASN A 118 -2.82 -1.61 -3.51
C ASN A 118 -3.07 -2.47 -2.27
N LYS A 119 -2.21 -3.46 -2.00
CA LYS A 119 -2.24 -4.27 -0.77
C LYS A 119 -0.88 -4.27 -0.14
N ARG A 120 -0.79 -3.75 1.09
CA ARG A 120 0.41 -3.89 1.91
C ARG A 120 0.16 -4.86 3.03
N MET A 121 0.92 -5.94 3.03
CA MET A 121 0.85 -7.02 3.99
C MET A 121 1.98 -6.84 4.99
N PHE A 122 1.62 -6.45 6.21
CA PHE A 122 2.57 -6.32 7.30
C PHE A 122 2.83 -7.69 7.94
N ALA A 123 3.97 -7.80 8.61
CA ALA A 123 4.31 -8.97 9.40
C ALA A 123 3.32 -9.20 10.54
N GLU A 124 2.75 -10.41 10.58
CA GLU A 124 1.88 -10.92 11.65
C GLU A 124 2.29 -12.35 11.98
N TYR A 125 2.18 -12.77 13.24
CA TYR A 125 2.63 -14.09 13.67
C TYR A 125 1.87 -15.22 12.97
N SER A 126 0.58 -15.02 12.70
CA SER A 126 -0.30 -15.96 11.99
C SER A 126 0.21 -16.32 10.58
N ASP A 127 0.91 -15.41 9.93
CA ASP A 127 1.22 -15.53 8.51
C ASP A 127 2.49 -16.33 8.26
N TYR A 128 3.32 -16.57 9.28
CA TYR A 128 4.63 -17.21 9.16
C TYR A 128 4.67 -18.57 9.86
N LYS A 129 5.24 -19.56 9.17
CA LYS A 129 5.64 -20.86 9.73
C LYS A 129 7.16 -20.97 9.68
N ILE A 130 7.76 -21.17 10.85
CA ILE A 130 9.20 -21.16 11.10
C ILE A 130 9.55 -22.33 12.04
N ASP A 131 10.70 -22.98 11.87
CA ASP A 131 11.06 -24.20 12.63
C ASP A 131 11.28 -23.96 14.13
N GLU A 132 11.79 -22.78 14.50
CA GLU A 132 12.04 -22.42 15.90
C GLU A 132 11.12 -21.24 16.27
N PRO A 133 10.23 -21.36 17.27
CA PRO A 133 9.30 -20.30 17.65
C PRO A 133 9.92 -19.17 18.50
N THR A 134 11.24 -19.16 18.71
CA THR A 134 11.92 -18.20 19.59
C THR A 134 12.09 -16.82 18.94
N ASN A 135 11.19 -15.89 19.27
CA ASN A 135 11.32 -14.43 19.09
C ASN A 135 11.63 -13.92 17.67
N TYR A 136 11.20 -14.60 16.62
CA TYR A 136 11.40 -14.14 15.24
C TYR A 136 10.38 -13.06 14.81
N VAL A 137 9.21 -12.97 15.45
CA VAL A 137 8.20 -11.95 15.13
C VAL A 137 8.15 -10.94 16.28
N TYR A 138 8.68 -9.75 16.03
CA TYR A 138 8.48 -8.59 16.89
C TYR A 138 7.14 -7.92 16.53
N ASN A 139 6.58 -7.09 17.42
CA ASN A 139 5.25 -6.47 17.28
C ASN A 139 4.94 -5.85 15.89
N HIS A 140 5.98 -5.49 15.12
CA HIS A 140 5.82 -4.87 13.81
C HIS A 140 6.59 -5.54 12.66
N TYR A 141 7.55 -6.44 12.92
CA TYR A 141 8.38 -7.02 11.87
C TYR A 141 8.82 -8.45 12.18
N VAL A 142 9.17 -9.22 11.13
CA VAL A 142 9.81 -10.52 11.30
C VAL A 142 11.31 -10.36 11.12
N GLU A 143 12.10 -10.79 12.10
CA GLU A 143 13.53 -11.00 11.97
C GLU A 143 13.77 -12.48 11.70
N ILE A 144 14.62 -12.81 10.74
CA ILE A 144 14.99 -14.19 10.41
C ILE A 144 16.46 -14.35 10.76
N ASN A 145 16.73 -14.87 11.96
CA ASN A 145 18.10 -15.08 12.43
C ASN A 145 18.67 -16.43 12.00
N ARG A 146 17.97 -17.53 12.29
CA ARG A 146 18.40 -18.90 11.95
C ARG A 146 17.19 -19.80 11.77
N THR A 147 16.87 -20.17 10.54
CA THR A 147 15.80 -21.15 10.28
C THR A 147 16.10 -22.03 9.07
N TYR A 148 15.54 -23.25 9.04
CA TYR A 148 15.55 -24.13 7.87
C TYR A 148 14.21 -24.13 7.13
N LEU A 149 13.15 -23.64 7.77
CA LEU A 149 11.82 -23.45 7.19
C LEU A 149 11.46 -21.98 7.31
N LEU A 150 11.14 -21.40 6.16
CA LEU A 150 10.53 -20.08 6.09
C LEU A 150 9.39 -20.21 5.10
N LEU A 151 8.18 -20.22 5.61
CA LEU A 151 6.97 -20.18 4.82
C LEU A 151 6.13 -19.00 5.32
N TYR A 152 5.79 -18.11 4.41
CA TYR A 152 4.82 -17.06 4.61
C TYR A 152 3.65 -17.29 3.67
N CYS A 153 2.43 -17.14 4.16
CA CYS A 153 1.22 -17.30 3.38
C CYS A 153 0.18 -16.26 3.81
N LYS A 154 -0.34 -15.47 2.86
CA LYS A 154 -1.44 -14.55 3.13
C LYS A 154 -2.36 -14.42 1.93
N THR A 155 -3.66 -14.33 2.20
CA THR A 155 -4.68 -14.11 1.17
C THR A 155 -5.09 -12.65 1.10
N ALA A 156 -5.41 -12.19 -0.11
CA ALA A 156 -5.95 -10.87 -0.35
C ALA A 156 -6.84 -10.85 -1.59
N TRP A 157 -7.74 -9.87 -1.67
CA TRP A 157 -8.56 -9.64 -2.86
C TRP A 157 -7.93 -8.57 -3.77
N LEU A 158 -7.77 -8.88 -5.05
CA LEU A 158 -7.25 -7.97 -6.06
C LEU A 158 -8.22 -7.81 -7.22
N ALA A 159 -8.30 -6.59 -7.74
CA ALA A 159 -9.01 -6.31 -8.98
C ALA A 159 -8.09 -6.53 -10.20
N PRO A 160 -8.63 -6.86 -11.39
CA PRO A 160 -7.86 -7.01 -12.62
C PRO A 160 -6.91 -5.84 -12.91
N GLY A 161 -5.73 -6.15 -13.43
CA GLY A 161 -4.73 -5.16 -13.82
C GLY A 161 -3.30 -5.60 -13.51
N ARG A 162 -2.38 -4.67 -13.79
CA ARG A 162 -0.95 -4.85 -13.59
C ARG A 162 -0.52 -4.44 -12.19
N TYR A 163 0.44 -5.17 -11.64
CA TYR A 163 0.94 -5.03 -10.29
C TYR A 163 2.44 -5.27 -10.21
N ASN A 164 3.09 -4.56 -9.29
CA ASN A 164 4.42 -4.86 -8.81
C ASN A 164 4.31 -5.63 -7.50
N LEU A 165 5.07 -6.70 -7.37
CA LEU A 165 5.34 -7.35 -6.10
C LEU A 165 6.66 -6.80 -5.54
N ASN A 166 6.60 -6.15 -4.38
CA ASN A 166 7.75 -5.55 -3.72
C ASN A 166 7.88 -6.03 -2.28
N ILE A 167 9.09 -5.97 -1.73
CA ILE A 167 9.35 -6.32 -0.34
C ILE A 167 10.19 -5.23 0.34
N GLY A 168 9.76 -4.83 1.53
CA GLY A 168 10.52 -3.94 2.42
C GLY A 168 11.27 -4.77 3.46
N LEU A 169 12.60 -4.76 3.40
CA LEU A 169 13.45 -5.60 4.26
C LEU A 169 14.75 -4.91 4.65
N VAL A 170 15.40 -5.41 5.71
CA VAL A 170 16.77 -5.04 6.11
C VAL A 170 17.63 -6.28 6.03
N VAL A 171 18.76 -6.20 5.31
CA VAL A 171 19.71 -7.32 5.20
C VAL A 171 20.87 -7.11 6.18
N LYS A 172 21.10 -8.06 7.09
CA LYS A 172 22.32 -8.14 7.92
C LYS A 172 23.38 -9.02 7.24
N HIS A 173 22.98 -10.23 6.87
CA HIS A 173 23.83 -11.24 6.20
C HIS A 173 23.26 -11.67 4.84
N GLY A 174 21.93 -11.78 4.72
CA GLY A 174 21.26 -12.05 3.44
C GLY A 174 21.35 -13.49 2.94
N SER A 175 21.72 -14.42 3.82
CA SER A 175 21.78 -15.85 3.48
C SER A 175 20.36 -16.40 3.34
N GLY A 176 20.01 -16.85 2.12
CA GLY A 176 18.71 -17.41 1.77
C GLY A 176 17.92 -16.58 0.76
N LEU A 177 18.06 -15.26 0.72
CA LEU A 177 17.19 -14.42 -0.12
C LEU A 177 17.25 -14.74 -1.63
N GLY A 178 18.41 -15.20 -2.13
CA GLY A 178 18.56 -15.60 -3.54
C GLY A 178 17.92 -16.94 -3.91
N THR A 179 17.43 -17.69 -2.93
CA THR A 179 16.75 -18.99 -3.07
C THR A 179 15.31 -18.95 -2.56
N THR A 180 14.80 -17.74 -2.26
CA THR A 180 13.40 -17.52 -1.88
C THR A 180 12.51 -17.51 -3.12
N LYS A 181 11.50 -18.36 -3.12
CA LYS A 181 10.39 -18.38 -4.08
C LYS A 181 9.28 -17.48 -3.58
N PHE A 182 8.76 -16.64 -4.47
CA PHE A 182 7.52 -15.91 -4.28
C PHE A 182 6.49 -16.45 -5.26
N GLU A 183 5.29 -16.74 -4.78
CA GLU A 183 4.23 -17.37 -5.55
C GLU A 183 2.92 -16.64 -5.35
N ILE A 184 2.24 -16.34 -6.45
CA ILE A 184 0.90 -15.77 -6.44
C ILE A 184 -0.03 -16.79 -7.09
N LYS A 185 -0.95 -17.31 -6.28
CA LYS A 185 -1.96 -18.27 -6.69
C LYS A 185 -3.33 -17.60 -6.74
N TYR A 186 -4.07 -17.77 -7.82
CA TYR A 186 -5.44 -17.26 -7.96
C TYR A 186 -6.28 -18.19 -8.84
N ARG A 187 -7.59 -18.23 -8.59
CA ARG A 187 -8.51 -19.05 -9.39
C ARG A 187 -9.02 -18.23 -10.56
N ASN A 188 -8.81 -18.71 -11.79
CA ASN A 188 -9.26 -18.02 -12.99
C ASN A 188 -10.79 -18.15 -13.17
N ALA A 189 -11.35 -17.47 -14.17
CA ALA A 189 -12.79 -17.54 -14.47
C ALA A 189 -13.28 -18.97 -14.79
N GLU A 190 -12.41 -19.82 -15.33
CA GLU A 190 -12.69 -21.23 -15.64
C GLU A 190 -12.65 -22.15 -14.40
N GLY A 191 -12.39 -21.59 -13.21
CA GLY A 191 -12.27 -22.34 -11.96
C GLY A 191 -10.92 -23.06 -11.78
N VAL A 192 -9.95 -22.82 -12.67
CA VAL A 192 -8.61 -23.41 -12.64
C VAL A 192 -7.67 -22.51 -11.84
N ASP A 193 -6.95 -23.12 -10.90
CA ASP A 193 -5.92 -22.42 -10.15
C ASP A 193 -4.72 -22.10 -11.06
N THR A 194 -4.40 -20.81 -11.16
CA THR A 194 -3.22 -20.30 -11.87
C THR A 194 -2.16 -19.89 -10.85
N GLU A 195 -0.94 -20.37 -11.05
CA GLU A 195 0.21 -20.12 -10.17
C GLU A 195 1.28 -19.33 -10.92
N LEU A 196 1.67 -18.17 -10.37
CA LEU A 196 2.74 -17.33 -10.88
C LEU A 196 3.91 -17.38 -9.92
N THR A 197 5.06 -17.86 -10.39
CA THR A 197 6.26 -18.02 -9.57
C THR A 197 7.34 -17.01 -9.94
N PHE A 198 7.96 -16.41 -8.93
CA PHE A 198 9.01 -15.40 -9.06
C PHE A 198 10.19 -15.71 -8.14
N TYR A 199 11.39 -15.36 -8.60
CA TYR A 199 12.63 -15.51 -7.85
C TYR A 199 13.42 -14.20 -7.89
N PRO A 200 13.95 -13.73 -6.74
CA PRO A 200 14.95 -12.68 -6.73
C PRO A 200 16.18 -13.09 -7.56
N PRO A 201 16.99 -12.13 -8.02
CA PRO A 201 18.29 -12.44 -8.63
C PRO A 201 19.15 -13.34 -7.72
N THR A 202 19.81 -14.35 -8.27
CA THR A 202 20.61 -15.31 -7.47
C THR A 202 21.73 -14.65 -6.67
N ASN A 203 22.27 -13.54 -7.17
CA ASN A 203 23.30 -12.72 -6.53
C ASN A 203 22.73 -11.61 -5.64
N ILE A 204 21.42 -11.59 -5.34
CA ILE A 204 20.77 -10.51 -4.59
C ILE A 204 21.43 -10.26 -3.23
N LYS A 205 21.97 -11.31 -2.58
CA LYS A 205 22.71 -11.23 -1.31
C LYS A 205 23.94 -10.31 -1.38
N ASP A 206 24.59 -10.27 -2.55
CA ASP A 206 25.84 -9.53 -2.77
C ASP A 206 25.54 -8.10 -3.25
N ILE A 207 24.36 -7.89 -3.82
CA ILE A 207 23.92 -6.58 -4.34
C ILE A 207 23.30 -5.74 -3.21
N LEU A 208 22.48 -6.35 -2.34
CA LEU A 208 21.76 -5.59 -1.32
C LEU A 208 22.70 -5.00 -0.26
N PRO A 209 22.54 -3.71 0.09
CA PRO A 209 23.36 -3.08 1.10
C PRO A 209 23.07 -3.65 2.49
N LYS A 210 24.13 -3.92 3.24
CA LYS A 210 24.05 -4.45 4.61
C LYS A 210 23.67 -3.35 5.60
N ASN A 211 22.86 -3.71 6.60
CA ASN A 211 22.36 -2.83 7.66
C ASN A 211 21.67 -1.57 7.13
N GLN A 212 20.95 -1.72 6.03
CA GLN A 212 20.14 -0.67 5.43
C GLN A 212 18.76 -1.24 5.11
N PHE A 213 17.72 -0.43 5.28
CA PHE A 213 16.43 -0.73 4.71
C PHE A 213 16.54 -0.75 3.19
N CYS A 214 15.94 -1.75 2.57
CA CYS A 214 15.86 -1.96 1.15
C CYS A 214 14.40 -2.19 0.77
N PHE A 215 13.92 -1.44 -0.23
CA PHE A 215 12.65 -1.73 -0.88
C PHE A 215 12.94 -2.31 -2.26
N LEU A 216 12.80 -3.62 -2.35
CA LEU A 216 13.18 -4.44 -3.50
C LEU A 216 11.96 -4.79 -4.33
N LYS A 217 12.04 -4.56 -5.63
CA LYS A 217 11.07 -5.09 -6.60
C LYS A 217 11.39 -6.54 -6.89
N ILE A 218 10.44 -7.43 -6.61
CA ILE A 218 10.55 -8.87 -6.84
C ILE A 218 10.07 -9.21 -8.24
N ALA A 219 8.90 -8.71 -8.63
CA ALA A 219 8.29 -9.06 -9.91
C ALA A 219 7.27 -8.03 -10.39
N GLU A 220 6.94 -8.11 -11.67
CA GLU A 220 5.74 -7.53 -12.27
C GLU A 220 4.80 -8.66 -12.70
N PHE A 221 3.51 -8.52 -12.45
CA PHE A 221 2.51 -9.50 -12.84
C PHE A 221 1.20 -8.83 -13.24
N GLU A 222 0.34 -9.58 -13.92
CA GLU A 222 -0.95 -9.11 -14.41
C GLU A 222 -2.07 -10.08 -14.02
N ILE A 223 -3.14 -9.54 -13.46
CA ILE A 223 -4.39 -10.27 -13.20
C ILE A 223 -5.34 -9.96 -14.36
N PRO A 224 -5.77 -10.97 -15.15
CA PRO A 224 -6.56 -10.76 -16.35
C PRO A 224 -7.98 -10.24 -16.02
N PRO A 225 -8.60 -9.46 -16.92
CA PRO A 225 -10.00 -9.10 -16.79
C PRO A 225 -10.90 -10.34 -16.87
N MET A 226 -11.97 -10.37 -16.08
CA MET A 226 -13.02 -11.40 -16.18
C MET A 226 -13.76 -11.27 -17.53
N PRO A 227 -14.08 -12.38 -18.21
CA PRO A 227 -14.93 -12.37 -19.41
C PRO A 227 -16.32 -11.79 -19.10
N GLN A 228 -16.84 -10.92 -19.96
CA GLN A 228 -18.12 -10.23 -19.74
C GLN A 228 -19.36 -11.12 -19.94
N GLU A 229 -19.22 -12.35 -20.43
CA GLU A 229 -20.34 -13.17 -20.92
C GLU A 229 -20.96 -14.13 -19.88
N GLU A 230 -20.34 -14.35 -18.71
CA GLU A 230 -20.87 -15.27 -17.67
C GLU A 230 -21.84 -14.62 -16.67
N VAL A 231 -22.35 -13.42 -16.97
CA VAL A 231 -23.23 -12.64 -16.08
C VAL A 231 -24.65 -13.24 -15.95
N LEU A 232 -24.99 -14.27 -16.70
CA LEU A 232 -26.38 -14.78 -16.81
C LEU A 232 -26.65 -16.14 -16.16
N GLY A 233 -25.71 -16.73 -15.42
CA GLY A 233 -25.88 -18.09 -14.89
C GLY A 233 -25.34 -18.32 -13.48
N SER A 234 -26.21 -18.14 -12.48
CA SER A 234 -26.15 -18.79 -11.16
C SER A 234 -24.89 -18.61 -10.30
N THR A 235 -24.93 -17.69 -9.33
CA THR A 235 -25.07 -17.95 -7.88
C THR A 235 -24.82 -16.63 -7.13
N SER A 236 -25.37 -16.52 -5.93
CA SER A 236 -25.51 -15.32 -5.09
C SER A 236 -24.21 -14.77 -4.48
N HIS A 237 -23.13 -14.65 -5.26
CA HIS A 237 -21.86 -14.08 -4.81
C HIS A 237 -21.57 -12.78 -5.56
N HIS A 238 -21.84 -11.64 -4.91
CA HIS A 238 -21.82 -10.28 -5.47
C HIS A 238 -20.43 -9.73 -5.92
N HIS A 239 -19.44 -10.58 -6.19
CA HIS A 239 -18.03 -10.15 -6.34
C HIS A 239 -17.43 -10.45 -7.72
N HIS A 240 -18.23 -10.31 -8.78
CA HIS A 240 -17.93 -10.75 -10.15
C HIS A 240 -16.67 -10.13 -10.82
N HIS A 241 -15.97 -9.21 -10.17
CA HIS A 241 -14.82 -8.49 -10.74
C HIS A 241 -13.53 -8.61 -9.93
N LEU A 242 -13.51 -9.36 -8.82
CA LEU A 242 -12.32 -9.48 -7.97
C LEU A 242 -11.81 -10.91 -7.95
N TYR A 243 -10.48 -11.05 -7.85
CA TYR A 243 -9.79 -12.31 -7.68
C TYR A 243 -9.30 -12.43 -6.24
N LYS A 244 -9.64 -13.54 -5.60
CA LYS A 244 -8.97 -13.94 -4.35
C LYS A 244 -7.62 -14.53 -4.71
N ILE A 245 -6.57 -13.91 -4.20
CA ILE A 245 -5.20 -14.34 -4.40
C ILE A 245 -4.63 -14.90 -3.10
N GLN A 246 -3.70 -15.83 -3.21
CA GLN A 246 -2.84 -16.29 -2.14
C GLN A 246 -1.40 -15.96 -2.52
N LEU A 247 -0.74 -15.17 -1.68
CA LEU A 247 0.68 -14.90 -1.79
C LEU A 247 1.42 -15.85 -0.85
N THR A 248 2.32 -16.64 -1.41
CA THR A 248 3.21 -17.52 -0.66
C THR A 248 4.66 -17.08 -0.87
N MET A 249 5.43 -16.96 0.20
CA MET A 249 6.88 -16.80 0.15
C MET A 249 7.51 -17.99 0.85
N GLU A 250 8.25 -18.79 0.10
CA GLU A 250 8.85 -20.03 0.56
C GLU A 250 10.34 -20.07 0.21
N GLU A 251 11.17 -20.43 1.17
CA GLU A 251 12.58 -20.58 0.94
C GLU A 251 12.95 -22.04 0.60
N ILE A 252 13.39 -22.29 -0.63
CA ILE A 252 13.62 -23.65 -1.19
C ILE A 252 15.04 -24.16 -0.89
N GLY A 253 15.94 -23.29 -0.42
CA GLY A 253 17.32 -23.67 -0.09
C GLY A 253 17.44 -24.61 1.12
N LEU A 254 18.35 -25.59 1.02
CA LEU A 254 18.71 -26.53 2.10
C LEU A 254 19.58 -25.90 3.21
N TYR A 255 20.12 -24.70 2.97
CA TYR A 255 21.08 -24.07 3.88
C TYR A 255 20.40 -23.20 4.94
N LEU A 256 21.07 -23.07 6.08
CA LEU A 256 20.61 -22.25 7.21
C LEU A 256 20.39 -20.79 6.77
N LYS A 257 19.17 -20.31 6.99
CA LYS A 257 18.69 -18.99 6.58
C LYS A 257 19.03 -18.00 7.67
N SER A 258 19.68 -16.89 7.35
CA SER A 258 20.10 -15.95 8.39
C SER A 258 20.28 -14.51 7.93
N GLY A 259 19.90 -13.61 8.85
CA GLY A 259 20.29 -12.23 8.86
C GLY A 259 19.53 -11.37 7.87
N PHE A 260 18.21 -11.43 7.87
CA PHE A 260 17.38 -10.35 7.30
C PHE A 260 16.08 -10.18 8.08
N SER A 261 15.54 -8.96 8.06
CA SER A 261 14.28 -8.60 8.69
C SER A 261 13.30 -8.15 7.63
N ILE A 262 12.06 -8.65 7.65
CA ILE A 262 10.98 -8.27 6.73
C ILE A 262 10.01 -7.36 7.48
N PHE A 263 9.76 -6.17 6.92
CA PHE A 263 8.81 -5.20 7.45
C PHE A 263 7.43 -5.34 6.83
N PHE A 264 7.36 -5.48 5.51
CA PHE A 264 6.12 -5.67 4.78
C PHE A 264 6.38 -6.21 3.37
N ILE A 265 5.37 -6.87 2.81
CA ILE A 265 5.28 -7.21 1.39
C ILE A 265 4.18 -6.35 0.78
N ASP A 266 4.42 -5.81 -0.40
CA ASP A 266 3.58 -4.81 -1.03
C ASP A 266 3.23 -5.25 -2.45
N ILE A 267 1.94 -5.39 -2.71
CA ILE A 267 1.37 -5.51 -4.05
C ILE A 267 0.81 -4.15 -4.42
N SER A 268 1.51 -3.44 -5.30
CA SER A 268 1.12 -2.09 -5.68
C SER A 268 1.00 -1.90 -7.17
N LEU A 269 0.24 -0.89 -7.57
CA LEU A 269 0.18 -0.46 -8.94
C LEU A 269 1.58 -0.11 -9.46
N PRO A 270 1.84 -0.31 -10.76
CA PRO A 270 3.02 0.18 -11.44
C PRO A 270 3.33 1.63 -11.05
N SER A 271 4.61 1.89 -10.80
CA SER A 271 5.12 3.20 -10.43
C SER A 271 6.18 3.63 -11.43
N MET A 272 6.30 4.94 -11.65
CA MET A 272 7.30 5.49 -12.57
C MET A 272 8.71 4.97 -12.25
N ILE A 273 9.13 4.92 -10.97
CA ILE A 273 10.50 4.50 -10.64
C ILE A 273 10.75 3.03 -11.02
N PHE A 274 9.82 2.14 -10.65
CA PHE A 274 10.03 0.71 -10.83
C PHE A 274 9.75 0.23 -12.25
N ASN A 275 8.81 0.85 -12.97
CA ASN A 275 8.38 0.39 -14.28
C ASN A 275 9.03 1.20 -15.41
N ASP A 276 9.05 2.54 -15.33
CA ASP A 276 9.61 3.36 -16.41
C ASP A 276 11.15 3.36 -16.37
N TYR A 277 11.73 3.41 -15.17
CA TYR A 277 13.19 3.40 -14.97
C TYR A 277 13.75 2.02 -14.60
N ASP A 278 12.94 0.97 -14.54
CA ASP A 278 13.41 -0.39 -14.25
C ASP A 278 14.34 -0.46 -13.02
N LEU A 279 13.90 0.19 -11.93
CA LEU A 279 14.60 0.17 -10.66
C LEU A 279 14.57 -1.25 -10.08
N LEU A 280 15.72 -1.72 -9.58
CA LEU A 280 15.79 -2.98 -8.84
C LEU A 280 15.37 -2.77 -7.39
N TYR A 281 16.04 -1.85 -6.69
CA TYR A 281 15.67 -1.44 -5.33
C TYR A 281 16.09 -0.01 -5.04
N TYR A 282 15.53 0.57 -3.99
CA TYR A 282 16.15 1.70 -3.30
C TYR A 282 16.46 1.33 -1.86
N SER A 283 17.48 1.97 -1.27
CA SER A 283 17.86 1.76 0.12
C SER A 283 17.96 3.06 0.92
N CYS A 284 17.85 2.93 2.25
CA CYS A 284 18.02 4.02 3.21
C CYS A 284 18.95 3.57 4.33
N GLN A 285 19.81 4.48 4.79
CA GLN A 285 20.70 4.25 5.96
C GLN A 285 19.93 4.32 7.28
N GLU A 286 18.89 3.51 7.40
CA GLU A 286 18.04 3.39 8.58
C GLU A 286 17.53 1.95 8.65
N THR A 287 17.44 1.40 9.86
CA THR A 287 17.03 0.02 10.12
C THR A 287 15.88 -0.06 11.12
N ASN A 288 15.53 1.03 11.78
CA ASN A 288 14.43 1.07 12.73
C ASN A 288 13.09 1.04 12.00
N TYR A 289 12.27 0.02 12.32
CA TYR A 289 10.96 -0.20 11.72
C TYR A 289 10.02 1.01 11.85
N LYS A 290 10.18 1.85 12.90
CA LYS A 290 9.33 3.02 13.16
C LYS A 290 9.29 4.01 11.98
N TYR A 291 10.33 4.03 11.14
CA TYR A 291 10.40 4.92 9.98
C TYR A 291 9.77 4.35 8.70
N PHE A 292 9.40 3.08 8.74
CA PHE A 292 8.99 2.30 7.56
C PHE A 292 7.58 1.72 7.71
N ILE A 293 7.16 1.47 8.94
CA ILE A 293 5.85 0.91 9.26
C ILE A 293 4.95 2.04 9.78
N ASN A 294 4.01 2.43 8.93
CA ASN A 294 2.94 3.36 9.29
C ASN A 294 1.89 2.59 10.10
N LEU A 295 1.77 2.85 11.40
CA LEU A 295 0.87 2.12 12.29
C LEU A 295 -0.62 2.33 11.95
N PRO A 296 -1.11 3.56 11.70
CA PRO A 296 -2.48 3.75 11.22
C PRO A 296 -2.77 2.96 9.93
N LEU A 297 -1.83 2.93 8.99
CA LEU A 297 -1.96 2.16 7.74
C LEU A 297 -1.95 0.65 8.00
N LYS A 298 -1.12 0.17 8.92
CA LYS A 298 -1.07 -1.25 9.33
C LYS A 298 -2.42 -1.68 9.88
N ASN A 299 -2.97 -0.93 10.84
CA ASN A 299 -4.27 -1.23 11.43
C ASN A 299 -5.38 -1.19 10.39
N LEU A 300 -5.36 -0.20 9.47
CA LEU A 300 -6.33 -0.12 8.38
C LEU A 300 -6.25 -1.34 7.45
N TYR A 301 -5.07 -1.74 6.99
CA TYR A 301 -4.96 -2.92 6.11
C TYR A 301 -5.32 -4.21 6.83
N LYS A 302 -5.04 -4.32 8.13
CA LYS A 302 -5.44 -5.46 8.94
C LYS A 302 -6.97 -5.55 9.03
N ALA A 303 -7.65 -4.45 9.37
CA ALA A 303 -9.11 -4.36 9.37
C ALA A 303 -9.71 -4.65 7.99
N LEU A 304 -9.14 -4.05 6.93
CA LEU A 304 -9.59 -4.24 5.57
C LEU A 304 -9.47 -5.69 5.12
N ASN A 305 -8.35 -6.37 5.41
CA ASN A 305 -8.14 -7.75 5.02
C ASN A 305 -9.13 -8.69 5.74
N HIS A 306 -9.30 -8.51 7.05
CA HIS A 306 -10.25 -9.29 7.85
C HIS A 306 -11.68 -9.18 7.32
N VAL A 307 -12.13 -7.95 7.04
CA VAL A 307 -13.47 -7.70 6.49
C VAL A 307 -13.61 -8.30 5.08
N GLN A 308 -12.63 -8.09 4.21
CA GLN A 308 -12.65 -8.59 2.83
C GLN A 308 -12.63 -10.12 2.76
N ASN A 309 -11.91 -10.79 3.67
CA ASN A 309 -11.82 -12.24 3.72
C ASN A 309 -12.97 -12.90 4.51
N GLY A 310 -13.92 -12.13 5.03
CA GLY A 310 -15.04 -12.69 5.78
C GLY A 310 -14.67 -13.16 7.19
N GLY A 311 -13.49 -12.79 7.70
CA GLY A 311 -12.94 -13.25 8.97
C GLY A 311 -12.10 -14.54 8.88
N ASP A 312 -11.89 -15.09 7.69
CA ASP A 312 -11.08 -16.29 7.47
C ASP A 312 -10.07 -16.10 6.32
N ASP A 313 -8.79 -16.14 6.66
CA ASP A 313 -7.67 -16.02 5.71
C ASP A 313 -7.39 -17.32 4.92
N GLY A 314 -8.25 -18.34 5.01
CA GLY A 314 -8.19 -19.54 4.19
C GLY A 314 -8.43 -19.24 2.71
N TYR A 315 -7.57 -19.74 1.82
CA TYR A 315 -7.72 -19.56 0.37
C TYR A 315 -9.06 -20.10 -0.14
N ASP A 316 -9.42 -21.31 0.26
CA ASP A 316 -10.69 -21.97 -0.08
C ASP A 316 -11.87 -21.57 0.81
N SER A 317 -11.73 -20.53 1.64
CA SER A 317 -12.83 -20.06 2.49
C SER A 317 -14.05 -19.72 1.64
N ILE A 318 -15.19 -20.28 2.04
CA ILE A 318 -16.50 -20.11 1.40
C ILE A 318 -17.19 -18.82 1.91
N LEU A 319 -16.58 -18.13 2.88
CA LEU A 319 -17.18 -16.93 3.46
C LEU A 319 -17.29 -15.80 2.43
N PRO A 320 -18.43 -15.09 2.37
CA PRO A 320 -18.63 -14.04 1.37
C PRO A 320 -17.73 -12.84 1.63
N TYR A 321 -17.28 -12.18 0.57
CA TYR A 321 -16.44 -10.98 0.67
C TYR A 321 -17.18 -9.85 1.38
N GLY A 322 -16.48 -9.17 2.28
CA GLY A 322 -17.02 -8.04 3.04
C GLY A 322 -17.85 -8.42 4.27
N GLN A 323 -17.97 -9.71 4.61
CA GLN A 323 -18.79 -10.15 5.75
C GLN A 323 -18.09 -10.06 7.11
N GLY A 324 -16.75 -10.02 7.16
CA GLY A 324 -16.02 -9.98 8.42
C GLY A 324 -16.38 -8.76 9.27
N ASP A 325 -16.24 -8.90 10.59
CA ASP A 325 -16.38 -7.79 11.54
C ASP A 325 -14.98 -7.38 12.05
N PRO A 326 -14.51 -6.16 11.77
CA PRO A 326 -13.18 -5.73 12.17
C PRO A 326 -13.02 -5.60 13.70
N ASN A 327 -14.10 -5.65 14.47
CA ASN A 327 -14.04 -5.63 15.94
C ASN A 327 -13.63 -6.99 16.54
N GLU A 328 -13.75 -8.08 15.80
CA GLU A 328 -13.32 -9.42 16.25
C GLU A 328 -11.81 -9.47 16.52
N ILE A 329 -11.05 -8.68 15.77
CA ILE A 329 -9.60 -8.53 15.89
C ILE A 329 -9.20 -7.23 16.60
N ALA A 330 -10.07 -6.68 17.47
CA ALA A 330 -9.80 -5.42 18.16
C ALA A 330 -8.55 -5.45 19.07
N ALA A 331 -8.29 -6.59 19.72
CA ALA A 331 -7.12 -6.80 20.59
C ALA A 331 -5.79 -6.84 19.81
N ASP A 332 -5.89 -7.00 18.51
CA ASP A 332 -4.82 -7.34 17.58
C ASP A 332 -4.26 -6.11 16.84
N TYR A 333 -4.91 -4.96 17.02
CA TYR A 333 -4.49 -3.67 16.50
C TYR A 333 -3.39 -3.05 17.35
N ALA A 334 -2.44 -2.37 16.71
CA ALA A 334 -1.44 -1.59 17.42
C ALA A 334 -2.11 -0.38 18.11
N GLN A 335 -2.04 -0.34 19.43
CA GLN A 335 -2.61 0.76 20.24
C GLN A 335 -1.58 1.84 20.60
N ASP A 336 -0.29 1.50 20.56
CA ASP A 336 0.79 2.39 20.99
C ASP A 336 1.33 3.21 19.80
N TYR A 337 0.86 4.45 19.67
CA TYR A 337 1.52 5.47 18.84
C TYR A 337 2.76 6.07 19.51
N ASP A 338 3.17 5.59 20.68
CA ASP A 338 4.26 6.16 21.48
C ASP A 338 5.62 6.02 20.78
N PHE A 339 5.99 7.08 20.09
CA PHE A 339 7.34 7.28 19.58
C PHE A 339 8.25 7.93 20.62
N ASP A 340 7.68 8.61 21.64
CA ASP A 340 8.40 9.22 22.77
C ASP A 340 7.59 9.10 24.08
N CYS A 341 8.13 8.36 25.06
CA CYS A 341 7.49 8.10 26.35
C CYS A 341 7.42 9.33 27.28
N HIS A 342 8.04 10.44 26.89
CA HIS A 342 8.06 11.68 27.66
C HIS A 342 7.02 12.71 27.21
N MET A 343 6.37 12.50 26.06
CA MET A 343 5.32 13.40 25.57
C MET A 343 3.96 13.04 26.17
N LYS A 344 3.31 14.01 26.81
CA LYS A 344 1.91 13.91 27.25
C LYS A 344 1.04 14.67 26.26
N PHE A 345 0.12 13.99 25.59
CA PHE A 345 -0.84 14.60 24.67
C PHE A 345 -2.17 14.85 25.37
N ALA A 346 -2.88 15.92 25.00
CA ALA A 346 -4.18 16.24 25.59
C ALA A 346 -5.34 15.46 24.93
N SER A 347 -5.12 14.93 23.72
CA SER A 347 -6.09 14.10 22.99
C SER A 347 -5.43 13.03 22.12
N SER A 348 -6.21 12.01 21.71
CA SER A 348 -5.79 10.99 20.74
C SER A 348 -5.44 11.59 19.38
N ASP A 349 -6.14 12.66 18.99
CA ASP A 349 -5.95 13.31 17.71
C ASP A 349 -4.64 14.10 17.67
N GLU A 350 -4.26 14.73 18.80
CA GLU A 350 -2.95 15.36 18.96
C GLU A 350 -1.81 14.34 18.92
N GLN A 351 -1.96 13.20 19.61
CA GLN A 351 -0.98 12.11 19.56
C GLN A 351 -0.80 11.59 18.14
N LEU A 352 -1.89 11.42 17.39
CA LEU A 352 -1.86 10.97 16.00
C LEU A 352 -1.15 11.97 15.08
N LEU A 353 -1.40 13.28 15.26
CA LEU A 353 -0.75 14.31 14.45
C LEU A 353 0.74 14.45 14.79
N ALA A 354 1.12 14.29 16.05
CA ALA A 354 2.52 14.26 16.44
C ALA A 354 3.24 13.02 15.87
N TYR A 355 2.58 11.85 15.90
CA TYR A 355 3.06 10.65 15.21
C TYR A 355 3.19 10.88 13.69
N ALA A 356 2.20 11.52 13.08
CA ALA A 356 2.21 11.83 11.66
C ALA A 356 3.35 12.79 11.30
N GLU A 357 3.63 13.79 12.14
CA GLU A 357 4.76 14.69 11.97
C GLU A 357 6.09 13.93 12.00
N PHE A 358 6.30 13.08 13.02
CA PHE A 358 7.47 12.19 13.08
C PHE A 358 7.58 11.31 11.82
N PHE A 359 6.50 10.66 11.43
CA PHE A 359 6.51 9.70 10.33
C PHE A 359 6.72 10.41 8.99
N PHE A 360 5.95 11.44 8.65
CA PHE A 360 5.95 12.02 7.30
C PHE A 360 7.01 13.12 7.08
N LYS A 361 7.34 13.93 8.10
CA LYS A 361 8.32 15.05 7.93
C LYS A 361 9.76 14.68 8.23
N ASN A 362 10.05 13.43 8.60
CA ASN A 362 11.44 13.03 8.80
C ASN A 362 12.20 13.03 7.45
N ALA A 363 13.06 14.04 7.27
CA ALA A 363 13.87 14.30 6.08
C ALA A 363 15.31 13.75 6.15
N PHE A 364 15.70 13.09 7.25
CA PHE A 364 17.09 12.65 7.46
C PHE A 364 17.47 11.42 6.61
N ASN A 365 16.48 10.67 6.10
CA ASN A 365 16.68 9.43 5.37
C ASN A 365 16.58 9.65 3.86
N LYS A 366 17.73 9.84 3.20
CA LYS A 366 17.83 9.91 1.73
C LYS A 366 17.85 8.50 1.10
N ARG A 367 17.27 8.36 -0.09
CA ARG A 367 17.25 7.12 -0.87
C ARG A 367 18.47 7.01 -1.76
N ASN A 368 19.12 5.85 -1.71
CA ASN A 368 20.06 5.41 -2.74
C ASN A 368 19.32 4.50 -3.72
N PHE A 369 19.56 4.64 -5.01
CA PHE A 369 18.84 3.91 -6.04
C PHE A 369 19.76 2.92 -6.76
N LYS A 370 19.29 1.69 -6.97
CA LYS A 370 19.97 0.68 -7.78
C LYS A 370 19.08 0.27 -8.95
N PHE A 371 19.57 0.48 -10.16
CA PHE A 371 18.89 0.15 -11.41
C PHE A 371 19.40 -1.15 -12.00
N ASN A 372 18.53 -1.85 -12.75
CA ASN A 372 18.91 -3.04 -13.50
C ASN A 372 19.91 -2.74 -14.62
N THR A 373 19.82 -1.56 -15.25
CA THR A 373 20.69 -1.17 -16.36
C THR A 373 21.33 0.20 -16.17
N VAL A 374 22.54 0.37 -16.72
CA VAL A 374 23.26 1.66 -16.74
C VAL A 374 22.50 2.70 -17.56
N TYR A 375 21.82 2.27 -18.63
CA TYR A 375 21.02 3.15 -19.47
C TYR A 375 19.90 3.82 -18.68
N GLN A 376 19.14 3.03 -17.91
CA GLN A 376 18.05 3.55 -17.10
C GLN A 376 18.53 4.46 -15.96
N ARG A 377 19.65 4.12 -15.34
CA ARG A 377 20.32 5.02 -14.37
C ARG A 377 20.62 6.38 -15.01
N ARG A 378 21.16 6.41 -16.23
CA ARG A 378 21.46 7.67 -16.95
C ARG A 378 20.19 8.46 -17.26
N GLN A 379 19.12 7.80 -17.70
CA GLN A 379 17.84 8.46 -17.94
C GLN A 379 17.27 9.09 -16.66
N PHE A 380 17.32 8.35 -15.54
CA PHE A 380 16.89 8.85 -14.25
C PHE A 380 17.71 10.07 -13.82
N VAL A 381 19.05 9.99 -13.88
CA VAL A 381 19.96 11.10 -13.53
C VAL A 381 19.74 12.31 -14.44
N ASN A 382 19.54 12.12 -15.74
CA ASN A 382 19.26 13.22 -16.67
C ASN A 382 17.96 13.96 -16.33
N LYS A 383 16.95 13.25 -15.81
CA LYS A 383 15.65 13.84 -15.47
C LYS A 383 15.61 14.43 -14.05
N PHE A 384 16.23 13.75 -13.09
CA PHE A 384 16.07 14.05 -11.66
C PHE A 384 17.35 14.49 -10.96
N GLY A 385 18.49 14.50 -11.64
CA GLY A 385 19.80 14.83 -11.05
C GLY A 385 20.49 13.63 -10.39
N GLU A 386 21.72 13.86 -9.95
CA GLU A 386 22.53 12.85 -9.25
C GLU A 386 21.99 12.58 -7.83
N PHE A 387 22.04 11.31 -7.43
CA PHE A 387 21.55 10.82 -6.15
C PHE A 387 22.65 10.13 -5.32
N ASP A 388 23.79 9.81 -5.93
CA ASP A 388 24.95 9.25 -5.22
C ASP A 388 25.73 10.40 -4.57
N ARG A 389 25.83 10.41 -3.25
CA ARG A 389 26.71 11.35 -2.53
C ARG A 389 28.16 11.04 -2.89
N LYS A 390 28.86 11.98 -3.51
CA LYS A 390 30.33 11.95 -3.59
C LYS A 390 30.89 12.59 -2.32
N ASP A 391 31.78 11.89 -1.63
CA ASP A 391 32.46 12.42 -0.45
C ASP A 391 33.22 13.69 -0.84
N GLY A 392 32.89 14.82 -0.20
CA GLY A 392 33.61 16.10 -0.35
C GLY A 392 33.01 17.14 -1.31
N GLU A 393 31.85 16.89 -1.93
CA GLU A 393 31.14 17.90 -2.74
C GLU A 393 30.02 18.59 -1.95
N ASP A 394 29.87 19.91 -2.13
CA ASP A 394 28.83 20.73 -1.52
C ASP A 394 27.43 20.13 -1.73
N GLU A 395 26.61 20.10 -0.68
CA GLU A 395 25.24 19.53 -0.71
C GLU A 395 24.33 20.13 -1.80
N VAL A 396 24.71 21.27 -2.36
CA VAL A 396 23.95 22.03 -3.36
C VAL A 396 23.95 21.35 -4.74
N HIS A 397 24.92 20.51 -5.07
CA HIS A 397 25.02 19.86 -6.40
C HIS A 397 24.52 18.40 -6.43
N ASN A 398 24.32 17.79 -5.26
CA ASN A 398 23.85 16.40 -5.13
C ASN A 398 22.39 16.33 -4.62
N ILE A 399 21.50 17.12 -5.22
CA ILE A 399 20.06 17.13 -4.88
C ILE A 399 19.30 16.39 -5.96
N CYS A 400 19.00 15.11 -5.71
CA CYS A 400 18.04 14.37 -6.52
C CYS A 400 16.64 15.01 -6.35
N MET A 401 16.13 15.65 -7.40
CA MET A 401 14.83 16.34 -7.42
C MET A 401 13.68 15.39 -7.11
N TYR A 402 13.82 14.10 -7.45
CA TYR A 402 12.83 13.07 -7.14
C TYR A 402 12.70 12.82 -5.63
N ASP A 403 13.81 12.94 -4.89
CA ASP A 403 13.91 12.67 -3.45
C ASP A 403 14.18 13.94 -2.62
N ARG A 404 13.88 15.13 -3.18
CA ARG A 404 14.18 16.42 -2.56
C ARG A 404 13.63 16.58 -1.13
N GLU A 405 12.48 15.95 -0.87
CA GLU A 405 11.77 15.99 0.42
C GLU A 405 11.93 14.68 1.22
N GLY A 406 12.77 13.74 0.75
CA GLY A 406 12.96 12.42 1.35
C GLY A 406 11.86 11.40 0.99
N LEU A 407 11.62 10.45 1.91
CA LEU A 407 10.84 9.22 1.68
C LEU A 407 9.34 9.45 1.37
N LYS A 408 9.01 9.71 0.10
CA LYS A 408 7.63 9.93 -0.39
C LYS A 408 6.71 8.70 -0.36
N TRP A 409 7.23 7.47 -0.26
CA TRP A 409 6.43 6.23 -0.20
C TRP A 409 5.71 6.00 1.14
N ARG A 410 5.93 6.88 2.12
CA ARG A 410 5.19 6.93 3.39
C ARG A 410 3.69 7.22 3.17
N ILE A 411 3.36 7.87 2.05
CA ILE A 411 2.01 8.13 1.55
C ILE A 411 1.55 6.86 0.82
N PRO A 412 0.27 6.43 0.90
CA PRO A 412 -0.15 5.20 0.21
C PRO A 412 0.20 5.40 -1.26
N ILE A 413 0.76 4.36 -1.90
CA ILE A 413 1.34 4.43 -3.23
C ILE A 413 0.28 4.96 -4.20
N LEU A 414 0.25 6.30 -4.29
CA LEU A 414 -0.35 7.03 -5.37
C LEU A 414 0.66 6.76 -6.47
N GLY A 415 0.51 5.61 -7.14
CA GLY A 415 1.02 5.48 -8.49
C GLY A 415 0.63 6.77 -9.18
N GLU A 416 1.64 7.49 -9.67
CA GLU A 416 1.40 8.68 -10.48
C GLU A 416 0.35 8.27 -11.53
N LEU A 417 -0.78 8.99 -11.50
CA LEU A 417 -1.89 8.83 -12.43
C LEU A 417 -1.68 9.74 -13.63
#